data_AF-A0A7R9TTL4-F1
#
_entry.id   AF-A0A7R9TTL4-F1
#
_cell.length_a   1.000
_cell.length_b   1.000
_cell.length_c   1.000
_cell.angle_alpha   90.00
_cell.angle_beta   90.00
_cell.angle_gamma   90.00
#
_symmetry.space_group_name_H-M   'P 1'
#
loop_
_entity.id
_entity.type
_entity.pdbx_description
1 polymer ?
#
loop_
_entity_poly.entity_id
_entity_poly.type
_entity_poly.pdbx_seq_one_letter_code
_entity_poly.pdbx_strand_id
1 'polypeptide(L)'
;FGSHDVSPVVALPCLRKDAGYTNALFGNVGYTGESANAAIEAGDADAIIFGRPFIANPDLPYRLTNGWELAESDASKWYTAGEESRKTPEIGYADYPAYEVK
;
A
#
# COMPACT_ATOMS: atom_id res chain seq x y z
N PHE A 1 -7.22 -11.90 1.93
CA PHE A 1 -8.10 -10.73 1.75
C PHE A 1 -8.65 -10.78 0.34
N GLY A 2 -9.96 -10.62 0.16
CA GLY A 2 -10.56 -10.43 -1.17
C GLY A 2 -11.24 -11.63 -1.84
N SER A 3 -11.21 -12.83 -1.26
CA SER A 3 -12.14 -13.89 -1.68
C SER A 3 -13.30 -13.94 -0.70
N HIS A 4 -14.50 -13.84 -1.24
CA HIS A 4 -15.72 -14.22 -0.56
C HIS A 4 -16.28 -15.35 -1.42
N ASP A 5 -16.67 -16.48 -0.84
CA ASP A 5 -17.08 -17.72 -1.54
C ASP A 5 -18.36 -17.57 -2.38
N VAL A 6 -18.71 -16.34 -2.73
CA VAL A 6 -19.88 -15.92 -3.50
C VAL A 6 -19.52 -15.50 -4.93
N SER A 7 -18.23 -15.41 -5.30
CA SER A 7 -17.79 -15.06 -6.65
C SER A 7 -16.40 -15.63 -6.96
N PRO A 8 -16.12 -15.95 -8.24
CA PRO A 8 -14.75 -16.13 -8.71
C PRO A 8 -13.89 -14.92 -8.38
N VAL A 9 -12.59 -15.16 -8.16
CA VAL A 9 -11.61 -14.10 -8.00
C VAL A 9 -11.49 -13.35 -9.33
N VAL A 10 -11.70 -12.03 -9.28
CA VAL A 10 -11.52 -11.14 -10.42
C VAL A 10 -10.23 -10.34 -10.21
N ALA A 11 -9.26 -10.53 -11.09
CA ALA A 11 -8.02 -9.77 -11.09
C ALA A 11 -8.14 -8.50 -11.96
N LEU A 12 -7.25 -7.53 -11.78
CA LEU A 12 -7.22 -6.31 -12.59
C LEU A 12 -7.13 -6.57 -14.12
N PRO A 13 -6.34 -7.55 -14.60
CA PRO A 13 -6.33 -7.88 -16.02
C PRO A 13 -7.71 -8.28 -16.55
N CYS A 14 -8.53 -8.98 -15.75
CA CYS A 14 -9.88 -9.35 -16.17
C CYS A 14 -10.78 -8.12 -16.35
N LEU A 15 -10.65 -7.12 -15.48
CA LEU A 15 -11.41 -5.87 -15.63
C LEU A 15 -10.96 -5.08 -16.85
N ARG A 16 -9.65 -5.01 -17.11
CA ARG A 16 -9.12 -4.25 -18.25
C ARG A 16 -9.32 -4.94 -19.58
N LYS A 17 -8.83 -6.17 -19.69
CA LYS A 17 -8.66 -6.88 -20.96
C LYS A 17 -9.91 -7.63 -21.34
N ASP A 18 -10.55 -8.31 -20.38
CA ASP A 18 -11.71 -9.16 -20.67
C ASP A 18 -13.01 -8.35 -20.66
N ALA A 19 -13.21 -7.50 -19.64
CA ALA A 19 -14.42 -6.69 -19.49
C ALA A 19 -14.35 -5.34 -20.23
N GLY A 20 -13.19 -4.97 -20.77
CA GLY A 20 -13.02 -3.73 -21.53
C GLY A 20 -13.27 -2.46 -20.73
N TYR A 21 -13.05 -2.47 -19.41
CA TYR A 21 -13.15 -1.28 -18.59
C TYR A 21 -12.10 -0.25 -19.07
N THR A 22 -12.48 1.03 -19.20
CA THR A 22 -11.61 2.09 -19.77
C THR A 22 -11.38 3.31 -18.87
N ASN A 23 -12.13 3.47 -17.77
CA ASN A 23 -11.93 4.58 -16.83
C ASN A 23 -10.63 4.40 -16.01
N ALA A 24 -10.39 5.13 -14.93
CA ALA A 24 -9.23 4.86 -14.07
C ALA A 24 -9.45 3.60 -13.21
N LEU A 25 -8.44 2.74 -13.09
CA LEU A 25 -8.44 1.53 -12.27
C LEU A 25 -7.20 1.49 -11.40
N PHE A 26 -7.41 1.35 -10.10
CA PHE A 26 -6.34 1.36 -9.12
C PHE A 26 -6.21 0.00 -8.44
N GLY A 27 -5.01 -0.57 -8.49
CA GLY A 27 -4.65 -1.78 -7.75
C GLY A 27 -4.36 -1.46 -6.29
N ASN A 28 -4.70 -2.36 -5.38
CA ASN A 28 -4.33 -2.23 -3.97
C ASN A 28 -4.13 -3.62 -3.34
N VAL A 29 -3.60 -3.64 -2.10
CA VAL A 29 -3.25 -4.84 -1.31
C VAL A 29 -2.05 -5.62 -1.85
N GLY A 30 -1.00 -5.72 -1.02
CA GLY A 30 0.09 -6.68 -1.24
C GLY A 30 1.10 -6.32 -2.33
N TYR A 31 0.99 -5.14 -2.95
CA TYR A 31 1.97 -4.67 -3.92
C TYR A 31 3.31 -4.31 -3.26
N THR A 32 4.39 -4.66 -3.93
CA THR A 32 5.75 -4.12 -3.73
C THR A 32 6.01 -3.05 -4.79
N GLY A 33 7.12 -2.32 -4.71
CA GLY A 33 7.51 -1.39 -5.78
C GLY A 33 7.66 -2.10 -7.14
N GLU A 34 8.27 -3.28 -7.13
CA GLU A 34 8.47 -4.09 -8.34
C GLU A 34 7.14 -4.58 -8.94
N SER A 35 6.28 -5.20 -8.14
CA SER A 35 4.99 -5.70 -8.65
C SER A 35 4.02 -4.57 -9.02
N ALA A 36 4.15 -3.40 -8.40
CA ALA A 36 3.41 -2.21 -8.77
C ALA A 36 3.81 -1.69 -10.15
N ASN A 37 5.12 -1.55 -10.40
CA ASN A 37 5.63 -1.15 -11.71
C ASN A 37 5.22 -2.15 -12.80
N ALA A 38 5.37 -3.45 -12.53
CA ALA A 38 4.97 -4.49 -13.49
C ALA A 38 3.48 -4.42 -13.87
N ALA A 39 2.59 -4.16 -12.90
CA ALA A 39 1.15 -4.05 -13.16
C ALA A 39 0.79 -2.80 -13.99
N ILE A 40 1.47 -1.67 -13.75
CA ILE A 40 1.29 -0.44 -14.52
C ILE A 40 1.82 -0.60 -15.95
N GLU A 41 3.04 -1.14 -16.09
CA GLU A 41 3.67 -1.40 -17.40
C GLU A 41 2.88 -2.39 -18.25
N ALA A 42 2.23 -3.39 -17.63
CA ALA A 42 1.36 -4.34 -18.30
C ALA A 42 -0.01 -3.77 -18.73
N GLY A 43 -0.31 -2.51 -18.35
CA GLY A 43 -1.60 -1.85 -18.59
C GLY A 43 -2.75 -2.41 -17.74
N ASP A 44 -2.44 -3.15 -16.67
CA ASP A 44 -3.44 -3.76 -15.81
C ASP A 44 -3.99 -2.77 -14.76
N ALA A 45 -3.21 -1.75 -14.41
CA ALA A 45 -3.60 -0.68 -13.48
C ALA A 45 -3.07 0.68 -13.93
N ASP A 46 -3.81 1.75 -13.62
CA ASP A 46 -3.37 3.13 -13.87
C ASP A 46 -2.55 3.69 -12.70
N ALA A 47 -2.79 3.19 -11.49
CA ALA A 47 -1.97 3.48 -10.32
C ALA A 47 -2.14 2.36 -9.27
N ILE A 48 -1.22 2.35 -8.31
CA ILE A 48 -1.22 1.40 -7.19
C ILE A 48 -1.33 2.15 -5.86
N ILE A 49 -2.22 1.69 -4.99
CA ILE A 49 -2.47 2.24 -3.67
C ILE A 49 -1.74 1.38 -2.63
N PHE A 50 -0.87 2.03 -1.85
CA PHE A 50 -0.16 1.41 -0.74
C PHE A 50 -0.80 1.80 0.59
N GLY A 51 -1.12 0.81 1.42
CA GLY A 51 -1.64 1.02 2.78
C GLY A 51 -0.55 0.88 3.82
N ARG A 52 -0.32 -0.36 4.31
CA ARG A 52 0.64 -0.66 5.39
C ARG A 52 2.04 -0.09 5.17
N PRO A 53 2.65 -0.16 3.96
CA PRO A 53 3.95 0.46 3.74
C PRO A 53 3.95 1.96 4.01
N PHE A 54 2.85 2.68 3.73
CA PHE A 54 2.77 4.12 4.00
C PHE A 54 2.63 4.47 5.48
N ILE A 55 2.21 3.53 6.34
CA ILE A 55 2.06 3.79 7.79
C ILE A 55 3.42 4.13 8.42
N ALA A 56 4.46 3.35 8.14
CA ALA A 56 5.79 3.53 8.73
C ALA A 56 6.78 4.31 7.85
N ASN A 57 6.38 4.68 6.63
CA ASN A 57 7.25 5.31 5.64
C ASN A 57 6.55 6.57 5.09
N PRO A 58 6.63 7.72 5.79
CA PRO A 58 5.97 8.95 5.33
C PRO A 58 6.50 9.43 3.97
N ASP A 59 7.72 9.00 3.63
CA ASP A 59 8.46 9.28 2.41
C ASP A 59 8.46 8.08 1.43
N LEU A 60 7.50 7.16 1.54
CA LEU A 60 7.41 5.93 0.73
C LEU A 60 7.68 6.16 -0.78
N PRO A 61 7.13 7.18 -1.46
CA PRO A 61 7.41 7.39 -2.88
C PRO A 61 8.90 7.53 -3.17
N TYR A 62 9.63 8.29 -2.34
CA TYR A 62 11.08 8.45 -2.50
C TYR A 62 11.83 7.17 -2.23
N ARG A 63 11.42 6.39 -1.22
CA ARG A 63 12.04 5.09 -0.94
C ARG A 63 11.86 4.12 -2.11
N LEU A 64 10.66 4.05 -2.67
CA LEU A 64 10.37 3.21 -3.84
C LEU A 64 11.17 3.66 -5.07
N THR A 65 11.25 4.97 -5.33
CA THR A 65 12.01 5.51 -6.47
C THR A 65 13.51 5.21 -6.36
N ASN A 66 14.08 5.28 -5.16
CA ASN A 66 15.52 5.09 -4.97
C ASN A 66 15.92 3.66 -4.56
N GLY A 67 14.94 2.77 -4.36
CA GLY A 67 15.19 1.42 -3.83
C GLY A 67 15.70 1.42 -2.38
N TRP A 68 15.34 2.42 -1.58
CA TRP A 68 15.71 2.47 -0.16
C TRP A 68 14.87 1.49 0.68
N GLU A 69 15.44 1.09 1.80
CA GLU A 69 14.82 0.15 2.73
C GLU A 69 13.54 0.74 3.34
N LEU A 70 12.48 -0.07 3.38
CA LEU A 70 11.22 0.28 4.00
C LEU A 70 11.24 -0.10 5.48
N ALA A 71 10.80 0.82 6.34
CA ALA A 71 10.53 0.53 7.74
C ALA A 71 9.26 -0.31 7.89
N GLU A 72 9.27 -1.22 8.86
CA GLU A 72 8.12 -2.02 9.24
C GLU A 72 7.28 -1.30 10.29
N SER A 73 5.96 -1.27 10.09
CA SER A 73 5.02 -0.72 11.08
C SER A 73 4.68 -1.74 12.16
N ASP A 74 4.47 -1.29 13.39
CA ASP A 74 3.90 -2.13 14.45
C ASP A 74 2.37 -2.23 14.33
N ALA A 75 1.88 -3.41 13.97
CA ALA A 75 0.44 -3.66 13.81
C ALA A 75 -0.36 -3.49 15.11
N SER A 76 0.27 -3.60 16.29
CA SER A 76 -0.38 -3.34 17.57
C SER A 76 -0.73 -1.85 17.77
N LYS A 77 -0.14 -0.97 16.96
CA LYS A 77 -0.31 0.50 17.02
C LYS A 77 -1.22 1.05 15.93
N TRP A 78 -1.61 0.27 14.93
CA TRP A 78 -2.47 0.75 13.83
C TRP A 78 -3.81 1.32 14.29
N TYR A 79 -4.35 0.78 15.38
CA TYR A 79 -5.61 1.21 15.94
C TYR A 79 -5.42 1.51 17.42
N THR A 80 -5.58 2.77 17.79
CA THR A 80 -5.42 3.25 19.15
C THR A 80 -6.79 3.50 19.78
N ALA A 81 -7.18 2.68 20.76
CA ALA A 81 -8.44 2.82 21.50
C ALA A 81 -8.27 2.89 23.03
N GLY A 82 -7.03 2.91 23.53
CA GLY A 82 -6.71 2.84 24.96
C GLY A 82 -6.29 4.17 25.56
N GLU A 83 -6.38 4.28 26.89
CA GLU A 83 -5.90 5.46 27.63
C GLU A 83 -4.41 5.73 27.38
N GLU A 84 -3.60 4.68 27.29
CA GLU A 84 -2.17 4.78 27.02
C GLU A 84 -1.87 5.45 25.66
N SER A 85 -2.56 5.01 24.61
CA SER A 85 -2.43 5.63 23.29
C SER A 85 -2.96 7.07 23.23
N ARG A 86 -3.84 7.48 24.16
CA ARG A 86 -4.24 8.89 24.28
C ARG A 86 -3.19 9.76 24.97
N LYS A 87 -2.32 9.15 25.78
CA LYS A 87 -1.19 9.85 26.42
C LYS A 87 -0.03 10.07 25.45
N THR A 88 0.10 9.19 24.45
CA THR A 88 1.17 9.20 23.44
C THR A 88 0.60 9.05 22.01
N PRO A 89 -0.26 9.98 21.56
CA PRO A 89 -0.98 9.85 20.29
C PRO A 89 -0.08 9.84 19.05
N GLU A 90 1.16 10.31 19.17
CA GLU A 90 2.15 10.32 18.10
C GLU A 90 2.76 8.94 17.84
N ILE A 91 2.83 8.05 18.84
CA ILE A 91 3.56 6.79 18.76
C ILE A 91 2.86 5.80 17.81
N GLY A 92 3.56 5.41 16.75
CA GLY A 92 3.04 4.54 15.69
C GLY A 92 2.10 5.26 14.72
N TYR A 93 2.09 6.59 14.72
CA TYR A 93 1.26 7.42 13.83
C TYR A 93 2.07 8.54 13.14
N ALA A 94 2.68 9.43 13.92
CA ALA A 94 3.38 10.62 13.41
C ALA A 94 4.87 10.66 13.79
N ASP A 95 5.37 9.64 14.48
CA ASP A 95 6.74 9.51 14.98
C ASP A 95 7.67 8.74 14.03
N TYR A 96 7.16 8.21 12.92
CA TYR A 96 8.00 7.55 11.91
C TYR A 96 8.89 8.56 11.17
N PRO A 97 10.22 8.38 11.17
CA PRO A 97 11.12 9.29 10.47
C PRO A 97 11.14 9.04 8.96
N ALA A 98 11.47 10.09 8.21
CA ALA A 98 11.90 9.93 6.81
C ALA A 98 13.22 9.15 6.74
N TYR A 99 13.51 8.54 5.60
CA TYR A 99 14.77 7.84 5.40
C TYR A 99 15.96 8.81 5.44
N GLU A 100 16.98 8.47 6.23
CA GLU A 100 18.24 9.22 6.25
C GLU A 100 19.19 8.67 5.18
N VAL A 101 19.46 9.47 4.15
CA VAL A 101 20.46 9.13 3.13
C VAL A 101 21.83 9.04 3.80
N LYS A 102 22.46 7.86 3.68
CA LYS A 102 23.83 7.61 4.18
C LYS A 102 24.89 8.14 3.23
#